data_AF-A0A948GZU9-F1
#
_entry.id   AF-A0A948GZU9-F1
#
_cell.length_a   1.000
_cell.length_b   1.000
_cell.length_c   1.000
_cell.angle_alpha   90.00
_cell.angle_beta   90.00
_cell.angle_gamma   90.00
#
_symmetry.space_group_name_H-M   'P 1'
#
loop_
_entity.id
_entity.type
_entity.pdbx_description
1 polymer ?
#
loop_
_entity_poly.entity_id
_entity_poly.type
_entity_poly.pdbx_seq_one_letter_code
_entity_poly.pdbx_strand_id
1 'polypeptide(L)'
;SFNGCINLVAYPPFLKDIERYKEKFASVGETLKIIPFFGEYKGISYPKGYTQDEQRSVGIHDEWFKKVNRKGFTCPAGQKTALIFPDGKVARCGQIGEDNILGNFLDPNFKLLEDSLPCQAEFCPCDEGDIIPEDNNKDGTGIEIMRKKPEIESVPQAPSIKRGIYFTWDIHYKCNFRCPYCWFYEKWIPEGNRNVHLSPQEWVKHWMRIYDKYGQIHIEITGGEPFIYPNFIEIVKQLSKIHTIKITTNMSGDIATFVKEIDPNRVHLDLNFHPLFADVDDLIKKAILLKKAGFKAGVCYLAYPPQMKQIGGFKRIFEDSGINFALAAFWGEYAGKRYPESYTQQEIDLIRPFLGDIDRITYHLKSESPKGKLCNAGYKYAIVQADGNIVRCGQLADNFIGSIFKEDFQLFNEPLPCEAEVCPCNEYVNLI
;
A
#
# COMPACT_ATOMS: atom_id res chain seq x y z
N SER A 1 11.01 -3.60 -35.16
CA SER A 1 11.61 -2.94 -33.99
C SER A 1 10.50 -2.32 -33.18
N PHE A 2 10.40 -2.62 -31.89
CA PHE A 2 9.52 -1.86 -30.99
C PHE A 2 10.24 -0.55 -30.67
N ASN A 3 9.76 0.56 -31.22
CA ASN A 3 10.23 1.88 -30.79
C ASN A 3 9.45 2.21 -29.50
N GLY A 4 10.05 1.89 -28.35
CA GLY A 4 9.53 2.36 -27.07
C GLY A 4 9.63 3.88 -26.97
N CYS A 5 8.72 4.51 -26.23
CA CYS A 5 8.79 5.92 -25.90
C CYS A 5 8.71 6.07 -24.38
N ILE A 6 9.59 6.87 -23.80
CA ILE A 6 9.61 7.15 -22.37
C ILE A 6 8.60 8.26 -22.11
N ASN A 7 7.59 7.99 -21.29
CA ASN A 7 6.54 8.94 -20.95
C ASN A 7 6.77 9.50 -19.54
N LEU A 8 6.67 10.82 -19.37
CA LEU A 8 6.67 11.49 -18.08
C LEU A 8 5.39 12.31 -17.92
N VAL A 9 4.62 12.01 -16.87
CA VAL A 9 3.47 12.85 -16.49
C VAL A 9 3.98 14.11 -15.80
N ALA A 10 3.57 15.28 -16.28
CA ALA A 10 3.90 16.60 -15.76
C ALA A 10 3.11 16.91 -14.47
N TYR A 11 3.29 16.08 -13.44
CA TYR A 11 2.61 16.24 -12.15
C TYR A 11 3.09 17.54 -11.46
N PRO A 12 2.18 18.39 -10.93
CA PRO A 12 2.50 19.77 -10.53
C PRO A 12 3.72 19.97 -9.59
N PRO A 13 3.99 19.10 -8.60
CA PRO A 13 5.20 19.19 -7.78
C PRO A 13 6.53 19.15 -8.54
N PHE A 14 6.54 18.56 -9.75
CA PHE A 14 7.75 18.26 -10.51
C PHE A 14 7.90 19.11 -11.78
N LEU A 15 7.04 20.11 -12.00
CA LEU A 15 7.07 20.93 -13.23
C LEU A 15 8.41 21.63 -13.44
N LYS A 16 9.02 22.13 -12.37
CA LYS A 16 10.34 22.78 -12.39
C LYS A 16 11.48 21.86 -12.86
N ASP A 17 11.29 20.55 -12.79
CA ASP A 17 12.32 19.56 -13.11
C ASP A 17 12.19 19.03 -14.55
N ILE A 18 11.12 19.39 -15.28
CA ILE A 18 10.81 18.86 -16.62
C ILE A 18 11.92 19.11 -17.62
N GLU A 19 12.43 20.34 -17.73
CA GLU A 19 13.49 20.67 -18.71
C GLU A 19 14.77 19.89 -18.41
N ARG A 20 15.16 19.80 -17.12
CA ARG A 20 16.29 18.97 -16.69
C ARG A 20 16.11 17.51 -17.09
N TYR A 21 14.89 16.97 -17.01
CA TYR A 21 14.63 15.60 -17.45
C TYR A 21 14.74 15.44 -18.97
N LYS A 22 14.17 16.36 -19.75
CA LYS A 22 14.30 16.36 -21.21
C LYS A 22 15.77 16.33 -21.64
N GLU A 23 16.59 17.21 -21.07
CA GLU A 23 18.04 17.27 -21.34
C GLU A 23 18.74 15.96 -21.01
N LYS A 24 18.42 15.37 -19.84
CA LYS A 24 19.05 14.11 -19.40
C LYS A 24 18.72 12.95 -20.32
N PHE A 25 17.47 12.79 -20.74
CA PHE A 25 17.09 11.71 -21.67
C PHE A 25 17.67 11.96 -23.07
N ALA A 26 17.67 13.20 -23.55
CA ALA A 26 18.32 13.55 -24.80
C ALA A 26 19.82 13.22 -24.80
N SER A 27 20.53 13.43 -23.68
CA SER A 27 21.96 13.13 -23.56
C SER A 27 22.32 11.64 -23.70
N VAL A 28 21.34 10.74 -23.52
CA VAL A 28 21.51 9.29 -23.71
C VAL A 28 20.89 8.77 -25.00
N GLY A 29 20.49 9.68 -25.90
CA GLY A 29 19.87 9.34 -27.18
C GLY A 29 18.41 8.92 -27.09
N GLU A 30 17.75 9.16 -25.94
CA GLU A 30 16.36 8.79 -25.71
C GLU A 30 15.43 10.00 -25.82
N THR A 31 14.20 9.74 -26.26
CA THR A 31 13.15 10.78 -26.33
C THR A 31 12.23 10.67 -25.13
N LEU A 32 12.03 11.80 -24.43
CA LEU A 32 11.09 11.90 -23.32
C LEU A 32 9.82 12.62 -23.79
N LYS A 33 8.71 11.89 -23.88
CA LYS A 33 7.40 12.47 -24.14
C LYS A 33 6.79 12.97 -22.84
N ILE A 34 6.47 14.27 -22.80
CA ILE A 34 5.78 14.89 -21.67
C ILE A 34 4.27 14.72 -21.86
N ILE A 35 3.61 14.13 -20.87
CA ILE A 35 2.16 14.00 -20.81
C ILE A 35 1.67 15.05 -19.79
N PRO A 36 0.85 16.03 -20.20
CA PRO A 36 0.26 16.97 -19.25
C PRO A 36 -0.53 16.25 -18.15
N PHE A 37 -0.48 16.77 -16.94
CA PHE A 37 -1.29 16.26 -15.83
C PHE A 37 -2.74 16.72 -15.96
N PHE A 38 -3.66 15.80 -15.72
CA PHE A 38 -5.10 16.03 -15.70
C PHE A 38 -5.60 15.63 -14.32
N GLY A 39 -6.16 16.58 -13.58
CA GLY A 39 -6.61 16.34 -12.21
C GLY A 39 -6.54 17.60 -11.36
N GLU A 40 -6.83 17.44 -10.07
CA GLU A 40 -6.73 18.52 -9.10
C GLU A 40 -5.46 18.35 -8.24
N TYR A 41 -4.75 19.45 -8.01
CA TYR A 41 -3.65 19.49 -7.06
C TYR A 41 -3.67 20.81 -6.29
N LYS A 42 -3.74 20.73 -4.96
CA LYS A 42 -3.82 21.89 -4.05
C LYS A 42 -4.93 22.89 -4.43
N GLY A 43 -6.11 22.39 -4.82
CA GLY A 43 -7.24 23.21 -5.22
C GLY A 43 -7.14 23.83 -6.62
N ILE A 44 -6.11 23.50 -7.38
CA ILE A 44 -5.91 23.95 -8.76
C ILE A 44 -6.27 22.80 -9.71
N SER A 45 -7.18 23.05 -10.64
CA SER A 45 -7.60 22.09 -11.66
C SER A 45 -6.74 22.19 -12.92
N TYR A 46 -6.03 21.11 -13.25
CA TYR A 46 -5.19 20.98 -14.44
C TYR A 46 -5.94 20.21 -15.54
N PRO A 47 -5.70 20.53 -16.83
CA PRO A 47 -4.60 21.37 -17.36
C PRO A 47 -4.86 22.89 -17.33
N LYS A 48 -6.05 23.36 -16.93
CA LYS A 48 -6.38 24.81 -16.91
C LYS A 48 -5.50 25.61 -15.94
N GLY A 49 -5.00 24.96 -14.89
CA GLY A 49 -4.19 25.55 -13.84
C GLY A 49 -2.72 25.78 -14.16
N TYR A 50 -2.24 25.37 -15.33
CA TYR A 50 -0.88 25.66 -15.75
C TYR A 50 -0.70 27.15 -16.05
N THR A 51 0.39 27.73 -15.55
CA THR A 51 0.86 29.05 -15.98
C THR A 51 1.32 29.01 -17.44
N GLN A 52 1.44 30.16 -18.11
CA GLN A 52 1.88 30.22 -19.52
C GLN A 52 3.29 29.63 -19.75
N ASP A 53 4.18 29.74 -18.76
CA ASP A 53 5.52 29.15 -18.84
C ASP A 53 5.45 27.62 -18.69
N GLU A 54 4.65 27.12 -17.75
CA GLU A 54 4.45 25.68 -17.56
C GLU A 54 3.76 25.05 -18.77
N GLN A 55 2.74 25.71 -19.34
CA GLN A 55 2.08 25.27 -20.58
C GLN A 55 3.10 25.06 -21.71
N ARG A 56 4.03 26.01 -21.90
CA ARG A 56 5.12 25.87 -22.86
C ARG A 56 6.04 24.70 -22.54
N SER A 57 6.43 24.52 -21.28
CA SER A 57 7.28 23.38 -20.86
C SER A 57 6.61 22.02 -21.04
N VAL A 58 5.28 21.93 -20.94
CA VAL A 58 4.54 20.66 -21.13
C VAL A 58 3.96 20.47 -22.53
N GLY A 59 4.23 21.40 -23.46
CA GLY A 59 3.78 21.32 -24.85
C GLY A 59 2.28 21.62 -25.05
N ILE A 60 1.67 22.40 -24.15
CA ILE A 60 0.31 22.93 -24.30
C ILE A 60 0.40 24.27 -25.05
N HIS A 61 -0.33 24.34 -26.17
CA HIS A 61 -0.48 25.55 -26.99
C HIS A 61 -1.97 25.82 -27.26
N ASP A 62 -2.33 26.97 -27.83
CA ASP A 62 -3.74 27.39 -27.97
C ASP A 62 -4.63 26.40 -28.72
N GLU A 63 -4.10 25.73 -29.75
CA GLU A 63 -4.82 24.70 -30.51
C GLU A 63 -4.87 23.33 -29.79
N TRP A 64 -4.03 23.12 -28.78
CA TRP A 64 -3.97 21.86 -28.04
C TRP A 64 -5.27 21.59 -27.28
N PHE A 65 -5.82 22.61 -26.60
CA PHE A 65 -7.07 22.48 -25.85
C PHE A 65 -8.25 22.10 -26.75
N LYS A 66 -8.27 22.61 -27.98
CA LYS A 66 -9.28 22.23 -28.99
C LYS A 66 -9.10 20.77 -29.42
N LYS A 67 -7.86 20.31 -29.59
CA LYS A 67 -7.54 18.92 -29.96
C LYS A 67 -7.93 17.91 -28.87
N VAL A 68 -7.68 18.23 -27.59
CA VAL A 68 -7.91 17.28 -26.49
C VAL A 68 -9.33 17.33 -25.91
N ASN A 69 -10.10 18.38 -26.19
CA ASN A 69 -11.50 18.45 -25.75
C ASN A 69 -12.38 17.55 -26.63
N ARG A 70 -12.69 16.36 -26.11
CA ARG A 70 -13.46 15.34 -26.84
C ARG A 70 -14.88 15.13 -26.29
N LYS A 71 -15.36 15.96 -25.36
CA LYS A 71 -16.71 15.81 -24.80
C LYS A 71 -17.76 15.87 -25.90
N GLY A 72 -18.62 14.87 -25.93
CA GLY A 72 -19.70 14.66 -26.88
C GLY A 72 -19.28 14.02 -28.20
N PHE A 73 -18.00 13.97 -28.58
CA PHE A 73 -17.61 13.32 -29.86
C PHE A 73 -17.98 11.84 -29.86
N THR A 74 -18.38 11.31 -31.02
CA THR A 74 -18.59 9.87 -31.18
C THR A 74 -17.26 9.16 -31.01
N CYS A 75 -17.22 8.19 -30.10
CA CYS A 75 -16.00 7.53 -29.69
C CYS A 75 -16.23 6.01 -29.69
N PRO A 76 -15.41 5.23 -30.42
CA PRO A 76 -15.55 3.78 -30.47
C PRO A 76 -14.86 3.08 -29.30
N ALA A 77 -14.33 3.82 -28.32
CA ALA A 77 -13.98 3.21 -27.05
C ALA A 77 -15.24 2.56 -26.44
N GLY A 78 -15.09 1.36 -25.92
CA GLY A 78 -16.17 0.44 -25.54
C GLY A 78 -16.75 -0.41 -26.67
N GLN A 79 -16.56 -0.05 -27.94
CA GLN A 79 -16.98 -0.84 -29.11
C GLN A 79 -15.78 -1.60 -29.72
N LYS A 80 -14.65 -0.90 -29.91
CA LYS A 80 -13.42 -1.43 -30.53
C LYS A 80 -12.28 -1.65 -29.54
N THR A 81 -12.28 -0.90 -28.45
CA THR A 81 -11.28 -0.96 -27.37
C THR A 81 -11.99 -0.94 -26.03
N ALA A 82 -11.36 -1.44 -24.97
CA ALA A 82 -11.90 -1.32 -23.62
C ALA A 82 -10.76 -1.41 -22.60
N LEU A 83 -11.00 -0.83 -21.42
CA LEU A 83 -10.12 -1.00 -20.27
C LEU A 83 -10.63 -2.16 -19.44
N ILE A 84 -9.80 -3.18 -19.24
CA ILE A 84 -10.10 -4.29 -18.33
C ILE A 84 -9.38 -4.03 -17.00
N PHE A 85 -10.14 -3.96 -15.92
CA PHE A 85 -9.61 -3.85 -14.57
C PHE A 85 -9.11 -5.22 -14.06
N PRO A 86 -8.24 -5.24 -13.04
CA PRO A 86 -7.72 -6.49 -12.48
C PRO A 86 -8.80 -7.45 -11.96
N ASP A 87 -9.99 -6.96 -11.57
CA ASP A 87 -11.14 -7.75 -11.13
C ASP A 87 -12.04 -8.23 -12.28
N GLY A 88 -11.61 -8.01 -13.52
CA GLY A 88 -12.33 -8.38 -14.74
C GLY A 88 -13.39 -7.38 -15.16
N LYS A 89 -13.72 -6.36 -14.35
CA LYS A 89 -14.64 -5.30 -14.80
C LYS A 89 -14.08 -4.64 -16.06
N VAL A 90 -14.96 -4.30 -16.99
CA VAL A 90 -14.60 -3.68 -18.25
C VAL A 90 -15.18 -2.29 -18.29
N ALA A 91 -14.32 -1.27 -18.28
CA ALA A 91 -14.72 0.10 -18.57
C ALA A 91 -14.55 0.42 -20.05
N ARG A 92 -15.27 1.45 -20.47
CA ARG A 92 -15.18 1.99 -21.83
C ARG A 92 -13.78 2.48 -22.20
N CYS A 93 -13.12 3.22 -21.31
CA CYS A 93 -11.73 3.68 -21.46
C CYS A 93 -11.14 4.09 -20.10
N GLY A 94 -9.84 4.35 -20.04
CA GLY A 94 -9.18 4.79 -18.80
C GLY A 94 -9.54 6.18 -18.31
N GLN A 95 -10.09 7.05 -19.17
CA GLN A 95 -10.45 8.41 -18.79
C GLN A 95 -11.82 8.53 -18.13
N ILE A 96 -12.77 7.68 -18.54
CA ILE A 96 -14.10 7.60 -17.91
C ILE A 96 -14.02 6.65 -16.71
N GLY A 97 -13.15 5.65 -16.77
CA GLY A 97 -12.85 4.79 -15.63
C GLY A 97 -14.07 4.02 -15.12
N GLU A 98 -14.16 3.88 -13.80
CA GLU A 98 -15.18 3.05 -13.13
C GLU A 98 -16.61 3.62 -13.21
N ASP A 99 -16.78 4.88 -13.62
CA ASP A 99 -18.09 5.52 -13.73
C ASP A 99 -18.92 4.96 -14.91
N ASN A 100 -18.33 4.12 -15.76
CA ASN A 100 -19.01 3.53 -16.92
C ASN A 100 -18.51 2.10 -17.22
N ILE A 101 -18.83 1.17 -16.32
CA ILE A 101 -18.58 -0.26 -16.48
C ILE A 101 -19.57 -0.86 -17.49
N LEU A 102 -19.02 -1.44 -18.56
CA LEU A 102 -19.75 -2.15 -19.62
C LEU A 102 -20.15 -3.57 -19.23
N GLY A 103 -19.40 -4.18 -18.32
CA GLY A 103 -19.62 -5.56 -17.88
C GLY A 103 -18.39 -6.16 -17.23
N ASN A 104 -18.27 -7.48 -17.24
CA ASN A 104 -17.09 -8.19 -16.74
C ASN A 104 -16.56 -9.14 -17.82
N PHE A 105 -15.28 -9.01 -18.17
CA PHE A 105 -14.60 -9.81 -19.19
C PHE A 105 -14.62 -11.32 -18.89
N LEU A 106 -14.76 -11.69 -17.61
CA LEU A 106 -14.85 -13.08 -17.16
C LEU A 106 -16.25 -13.67 -17.32
N ASP A 107 -17.28 -12.87 -17.65
CA ASP A 107 -18.60 -13.37 -18.02
C ASP A 107 -18.54 -13.96 -19.43
N PRO A 108 -18.90 -15.24 -19.64
CA PRO A 108 -18.88 -15.87 -20.96
C PRO A 108 -19.81 -15.21 -21.99
N ASN A 109 -20.77 -14.39 -21.54
CA ASN A 109 -21.68 -13.64 -22.41
C ASN A 109 -21.26 -12.18 -22.62
N PHE A 110 -20.13 -11.75 -22.05
CA PHE A 110 -19.67 -10.38 -22.17
C PHE A 110 -19.44 -9.99 -23.64
N LYS A 111 -19.93 -8.81 -24.00
CA LYS A 111 -19.73 -8.18 -25.30
C LYS A 111 -19.38 -6.71 -25.11
N LEU A 112 -18.56 -6.20 -26.02
CA LEU A 112 -18.38 -4.77 -26.21
C LEU A 112 -19.68 -4.14 -26.72
N LEU A 113 -19.76 -2.82 -26.66
CA LEU A 113 -20.86 -2.05 -27.22
C LEU A 113 -21.03 -2.39 -28.71
N GLU A 114 -22.27 -2.46 -29.17
CA GLU A 114 -22.55 -2.68 -30.60
C GLU A 114 -22.17 -1.44 -31.43
N ASP A 115 -22.37 -0.25 -30.88
CA ASP A 115 -22.12 1.04 -31.53
C ASP A 115 -21.23 1.98 -30.71
N SER A 116 -20.62 2.95 -31.40
CA SER A 116 -19.89 4.05 -30.77
C SER A 116 -20.84 4.99 -30.03
N LEU A 117 -20.42 5.51 -28.88
CA LEU A 117 -21.22 6.44 -28.06
C LEU A 117 -20.57 7.84 -27.97
N PRO A 118 -21.31 8.89 -27.59
CA PRO A 118 -20.72 10.19 -27.25
C PRO A 118 -19.75 10.08 -26.06
N CYS A 119 -18.61 10.78 -26.11
CA CYS A 119 -17.63 10.80 -25.02
C CYS A 119 -18.12 11.69 -23.86
N GLN A 120 -17.94 11.25 -22.62
CA GLN A 120 -18.34 12.00 -21.42
C GLN A 120 -17.20 12.83 -20.81
N ALA A 121 -15.94 12.50 -21.14
CA ALA A 121 -14.77 13.19 -20.61
C ALA A 121 -14.57 14.57 -21.27
N GLU A 122 -14.31 15.61 -20.46
CA GLU A 122 -13.97 16.95 -20.95
C GLU A 122 -12.66 16.93 -21.75
N PHE A 123 -11.67 16.16 -21.31
CA PHE A 123 -10.38 16.03 -21.97
C PHE A 123 -9.99 14.55 -22.17
N CYS A 124 -9.48 14.19 -23.36
CA CYS A 124 -8.80 12.91 -23.60
C CYS A 124 -7.29 13.14 -23.71
N PRO A 125 -6.50 12.75 -22.70
CA PRO A 125 -5.03 12.82 -22.74
C PRO A 125 -4.38 11.71 -23.59
N CYS A 126 -5.23 10.84 -24.14
CA CYS A 126 -4.90 9.61 -24.82
C CYS A 126 -4.51 9.89 -26.28
N ASP A 127 -3.25 9.60 -26.66
CA ASP A 127 -2.82 9.51 -28.08
C ASP A 127 -3.58 8.41 -28.86
N GLU A 128 -4.40 7.59 -28.18
CA GLU A 128 -5.29 6.61 -28.80
C GLU A 128 -6.27 7.23 -29.81
N GLY A 129 -6.53 8.54 -29.71
CA GLY A 129 -7.31 9.26 -30.71
C GLY A 129 -6.70 9.27 -32.11
N ASP A 130 -5.38 9.10 -32.24
CA ASP A 130 -4.71 9.02 -33.55
C ASP A 130 -4.76 7.58 -34.14
N ILE A 131 -5.16 6.58 -33.35
CA ILE A 131 -5.23 5.15 -33.74
C ILE A 131 -6.68 4.75 -34.12
N ILE A 132 -7.65 5.60 -33.80
CA ILE A 132 -9.07 5.29 -33.84
C ILE A 132 -9.77 6.22 -34.86
N PRO A 133 -10.37 5.70 -35.96
CA PRO A 133 -11.04 6.53 -36.96
C PRO A 133 -12.21 7.32 -36.37
N GLU A 134 -12.30 8.61 -36.69
CA GLU A 134 -13.31 9.53 -36.19
C GLU A 134 -14.68 9.29 -36.85
N ASP A 135 -15.74 9.18 -36.04
CA ASP A 135 -17.11 9.46 -36.46
C ASP A 135 -17.59 10.72 -35.72
N ASN A 136 -18.27 11.62 -36.42
CA ASN A 136 -18.64 12.93 -35.89
C ASN A 136 -20.15 13.01 -35.65
N ASN A 137 -20.61 12.79 -34.42
CA ASN A 137 -21.91 13.27 -33.93
C ASN A 137 -21.92 13.40 -32.40
N LYS A 138 -22.30 14.58 -31.91
CA LYS A 138 -22.50 14.85 -30.47
C LYS A 138 -23.99 15.00 -30.21
N ASP A 139 -24.55 14.24 -29.26
CA ASP A 139 -25.70 14.63 -28.43
C ASP A 139 -25.90 13.62 -27.28
N GLY A 140 -26.07 14.09 -26.03
CA GLY A 140 -26.45 13.24 -24.89
C GLY A 140 -26.13 13.83 -23.51
N THR A 141 -27.17 14.23 -22.78
CA THR A 141 -27.21 14.94 -21.49
C THR A 141 -27.10 14.01 -20.25
N GLY A 142 -26.51 14.51 -19.15
CA GLY A 142 -26.22 13.76 -17.90
C GLY A 142 -27.29 13.82 -16.79
N ILE A 143 -27.07 13.06 -15.70
CA ILE A 143 -27.89 13.04 -14.47
C ILE A 143 -27.00 12.80 -13.22
N GLU A 144 -27.20 13.59 -12.16
CA GLU A 144 -26.57 13.53 -10.81
C GLU A 144 -27.47 12.84 -9.76
N ILE A 145 -26.90 12.19 -8.72
CA ILE A 145 -27.64 11.81 -7.49
C ILE A 145 -26.78 11.97 -6.20
N MET A 146 -27.42 12.53 -5.15
CA MET A 146 -26.85 12.98 -3.86
C MET A 146 -26.90 11.96 -2.69
N ARG A 147 -26.14 12.30 -1.63
CA ARG A 147 -25.79 11.57 -0.38
C ARG A 147 -26.87 11.50 0.72
N LYS A 148 -26.65 10.66 1.76
CA LYS A 148 -26.80 10.99 3.21
C LYS A 148 -26.13 9.98 4.17
N LYS A 149 -25.82 10.41 5.40
CA LYS A 149 -24.93 9.84 6.46
C LYS A 149 -25.68 9.73 7.81
N PRO A 150 -25.28 8.87 8.77
CA PRO A 150 -25.52 9.12 10.20
C PRO A 150 -24.27 8.98 11.10
N GLU A 151 -24.37 9.54 12.31
CA GLU A 151 -23.36 9.72 13.37
C GLU A 151 -23.41 8.65 14.46
N ILE A 152 -22.29 8.40 15.16
CA ILE A 152 -22.19 7.52 16.35
C ILE A 152 -21.17 8.11 17.36
N GLU A 153 -21.53 8.02 18.64
CA GLU A 153 -20.82 8.44 19.85
C GLU A 153 -19.78 7.42 20.36
N SER A 154 -18.86 7.89 21.22
CA SER A 154 -17.61 7.25 21.65
C SER A 154 -17.68 6.43 22.95
N VAL A 155 -16.91 5.34 23.07
CA VAL A 155 -16.58 4.67 24.36
C VAL A 155 -15.12 4.13 24.36
N PRO A 156 -14.41 4.09 25.52
CA PRO A 156 -12.94 4.03 25.63
C PRO A 156 -12.29 2.63 25.73
N GLN A 157 -10.96 2.61 25.61
CA GLN A 157 -10.07 1.43 25.57
C GLN A 157 -9.83 0.73 26.92
N ALA A 158 -9.57 -0.58 26.84
CA ALA A 158 -9.14 -1.45 27.94
C ALA A 158 -7.95 -2.39 27.53
N PRO A 159 -7.17 -2.90 28.51
CA PRO A 159 -5.73 -3.22 28.42
C PRO A 159 -5.38 -4.72 28.15
N SER A 160 -4.07 -5.03 28.15
CA SER A 160 -3.32 -6.17 27.57
C SER A 160 -3.44 -7.57 28.23
N ILE A 161 -3.27 -8.64 27.43
CA ILE A 161 -3.43 -10.07 27.78
C ILE A 161 -2.09 -10.86 27.65
N LYS A 162 -1.88 -11.87 28.52
CA LYS A 162 -0.78 -12.87 28.53
C LYS A 162 -0.55 -13.51 27.14
N ARG A 163 0.70 -13.59 26.65
CA ARG A 163 1.01 -13.97 25.25
C ARG A 163 0.96 -15.49 25.00
N GLY A 164 0.03 -15.91 24.13
CA GLY A 164 0.01 -17.23 23.46
C GLY A 164 0.99 -17.30 22.27
N ILE A 165 0.85 -18.33 21.43
CA ILE A 165 1.66 -18.48 20.20
C ILE A 165 1.30 -17.38 19.20
N TYR A 166 2.33 -16.84 18.54
CA TYR A 166 2.25 -15.74 17.59
C TYR A 166 2.93 -16.12 16.28
N PHE A 167 2.33 -15.80 15.15
CA PHE A 167 2.99 -15.88 13.85
C PHE A 167 2.93 -14.53 13.14
N THR A 168 4.05 -14.11 12.56
CA THR A 168 4.02 -13.10 11.49
C THR A 168 3.84 -13.84 10.17
N TRP A 169 3.07 -13.30 9.25
CA TRP A 169 2.85 -13.88 7.93
C TRP A 169 3.06 -12.82 6.85
N ASP A 170 4.15 -12.96 6.11
CA ASP A 170 4.35 -12.24 4.86
C ASP A 170 3.40 -12.83 3.82
N ILE A 171 2.20 -12.28 3.66
CA ILE A 171 1.19 -12.87 2.77
C ILE A 171 1.66 -12.86 1.30
N HIS A 172 2.37 -11.79 0.93
CA HIS A 172 3.11 -11.64 -0.32
C HIS A 172 4.06 -10.43 -0.24
N TYR A 173 5.01 -10.35 -1.18
CA TYR A 173 5.97 -9.25 -1.30
C TYR A 173 5.58 -8.19 -2.34
N LYS A 174 4.40 -8.31 -2.98
CA LYS A 174 3.89 -7.24 -3.86
C LYS A 174 3.36 -6.09 -3.03
N CYS A 175 3.67 -4.86 -3.44
CA CYS A 175 3.13 -3.63 -2.88
C CYS A 175 2.75 -2.69 -4.01
N ASN A 176 1.81 -1.78 -3.77
CA ASN A 176 1.50 -0.65 -4.67
C ASN A 176 2.33 0.61 -4.35
N PHE A 177 3.02 0.67 -3.21
CA PHE A 177 3.98 1.72 -2.88
C PHE A 177 5.42 1.31 -3.21
N ARG A 178 6.31 2.28 -3.44
CA ARG A 178 7.75 2.06 -3.73
C ARG A 178 8.61 2.93 -2.82
N CYS A 179 8.42 2.77 -1.52
CA CYS A 179 9.10 3.62 -0.54
C CYS A 179 10.62 3.42 -0.60
N PRO A 180 11.42 4.50 -0.66
CA PRO A 180 12.88 4.43 -0.73
C PRO A 180 13.53 3.91 0.56
N TYR A 181 12.75 3.76 1.62
CA TYR A 181 13.14 3.28 2.94
C TYR A 181 12.54 1.92 3.29
N CYS A 182 11.89 1.25 2.32
CA CYS A 182 11.32 -0.07 2.55
C CYS A 182 12.43 -1.13 2.67
N TRP A 183 12.22 -2.14 3.51
CA TRP A 183 13.10 -3.32 3.60
C TRP A 183 13.28 -4.05 2.26
N PHE A 184 12.27 -3.97 1.38
CA PHE A 184 12.30 -4.56 0.04
C PHE A 184 12.77 -3.58 -1.05
N TYR A 185 13.25 -2.39 -0.68
CA TYR A 185 13.84 -1.46 -1.66
C TYR A 185 14.94 -2.18 -2.45
N GLU A 186 14.91 -2.05 -3.78
CA GLU A 186 15.74 -2.79 -4.75
C GLU A 186 15.56 -4.33 -4.80
N LYS A 187 14.76 -4.92 -3.91
CA LYS A 187 14.49 -6.37 -3.84
C LYS A 187 13.07 -6.77 -4.27
N TRP A 188 12.23 -5.81 -4.66
CA TRP A 188 10.83 -6.06 -5.05
C TRP A 188 10.64 -7.14 -6.11
N ILE A 189 11.53 -7.20 -7.12
CA ILE A 189 11.44 -8.21 -8.20
C ILE A 189 11.84 -9.60 -7.69
N PRO A 190 13.05 -9.81 -7.13
CA PRO A 190 13.44 -11.14 -6.66
C PRO A 190 12.52 -11.68 -5.57
N GLU A 191 12.12 -10.85 -4.59
CA GLU A 191 11.14 -11.27 -3.57
C GLU A 191 9.76 -11.50 -4.19
N GLY A 192 9.35 -10.65 -5.13
CA GLY A 192 8.11 -10.77 -5.86
C GLY A 192 7.92 -12.11 -6.58
N ASN A 193 9.02 -12.72 -7.04
CA ASN A 193 9.02 -14.02 -7.71
C ASN A 193 8.79 -15.20 -6.76
N ARG A 194 8.96 -15.01 -5.45
CA ARG A 194 8.71 -16.04 -4.42
C ARG A 194 7.25 -16.13 -4.00
N ASN A 195 6.42 -15.19 -4.42
CA ASN A 195 5.02 -15.15 -3.99
C ASN A 195 4.25 -16.39 -4.41
N VAL A 196 3.64 -17.07 -3.43
CA VAL A 196 2.64 -18.10 -3.66
C VAL A 196 1.26 -17.50 -3.39
N HIS A 197 0.43 -17.48 -4.43
CA HIS A 197 -0.95 -17.03 -4.32
C HIS A 197 -1.90 -18.21 -4.24
N LEU A 198 -2.53 -18.41 -3.09
CA LEU A 198 -3.54 -19.44 -2.86
C LEU A 198 -4.91 -18.80 -2.64
N SER A 199 -5.95 -19.57 -2.91
CA SER A 199 -7.32 -19.19 -2.60
C SER A 199 -7.54 -19.08 -1.08
N PRO A 200 -8.61 -18.38 -0.64
CA PRO A 200 -8.98 -18.33 0.78
C PRO A 200 -9.11 -19.71 1.43
N GLN A 201 -9.72 -20.66 0.72
CA GLN A 201 -9.96 -22.02 1.22
C GLN A 201 -8.66 -22.79 1.44
N GLU A 202 -7.70 -22.65 0.53
CA GLU A 202 -6.38 -23.27 0.63
C GLU A 202 -5.59 -22.70 1.82
N TRP A 203 -5.58 -21.37 1.99
CA TRP A 203 -4.92 -20.77 3.16
C TRP A 203 -5.57 -21.20 4.47
N VAL A 204 -6.90 -21.22 4.52
CA VAL A 204 -7.63 -21.65 5.72
C VAL A 204 -7.30 -23.10 6.07
N LYS A 205 -7.15 -23.99 5.08
CA LYS A 205 -6.69 -25.37 5.33
C LYS A 205 -5.32 -25.41 6.03
N HIS A 206 -4.36 -24.59 5.59
CA HIS A 206 -3.03 -24.55 6.18
C HIS A 206 -3.03 -23.98 7.60
N TRP A 207 -3.74 -22.88 7.83
CA TRP A 207 -3.86 -22.27 9.15
C TRP A 207 -4.71 -23.12 10.12
N MET A 208 -5.72 -23.85 9.63
CA MET A 208 -6.47 -24.80 10.43
C MET A 208 -5.59 -25.92 10.97
N ARG A 209 -4.62 -26.39 10.18
CA ARG A 209 -3.63 -27.38 10.67
C ARG A 209 -2.74 -26.83 11.79
N ILE A 210 -2.43 -25.53 11.76
CA ILE A 210 -1.72 -24.85 12.86
C ILE A 210 -2.64 -24.77 14.09
N TYR A 211 -3.92 -24.45 13.91
CA TYR A 211 -4.91 -24.49 14.98
C TYR A 211 -5.03 -25.88 15.62
N ASP A 212 -5.08 -26.96 14.84
CA ASP A 212 -5.23 -28.32 15.36
C ASP A 212 -4.05 -28.72 16.27
N LYS A 213 -2.86 -28.17 16.02
CA LYS A 213 -1.65 -28.42 16.82
C LYS A 213 -1.53 -27.52 18.05
N TYR A 214 -1.89 -26.24 17.91
CA TYR A 214 -1.54 -25.19 18.88
C TYR A 214 -2.74 -24.45 19.48
N GLY A 215 -3.95 -24.80 19.04
CA GLY A 215 -5.17 -24.07 19.35
C GLY A 215 -5.22 -22.68 18.70
N GLN A 216 -5.99 -21.79 19.30
CA GLN A 216 -6.08 -20.42 18.83
C GLN A 216 -4.76 -19.67 19.04
N ILE A 217 -4.18 -19.19 17.94
CA ILE A 217 -3.00 -18.33 17.92
C ILE A 217 -3.32 -16.89 17.51
N HIS A 218 -2.31 -16.02 17.57
CA HIS A 218 -2.33 -14.69 16.99
C HIS A 218 -1.53 -14.66 15.68
N ILE A 219 -2.07 -14.04 14.63
CA ILE A 219 -1.42 -13.91 13.33
C ILE A 219 -1.27 -12.41 12.99
N GLU A 220 -0.05 -11.93 12.81
CA GLU A 220 0.23 -10.64 12.21
C GLU A 220 0.45 -10.79 10.71
N ILE A 221 -0.51 -10.34 9.92
CA ILE A 221 -0.41 -10.34 8.47
C ILE A 221 0.28 -9.06 8.01
N THR A 222 1.38 -9.25 7.29
CA THR A 222 2.24 -8.19 6.75
C THR A 222 2.64 -8.56 5.31
N GLY A 223 3.72 -7.96 4.80
CA GLY A 223 4.33 -8.27 3.52
C GLY A 223 4.71 -6.99 2.77
N GLY A 224 4.51 -6.98 1.46
CA GLY A 224 4.42 -5.75 0.69
C GLY A 224 3.21 -4.93 1.13
N GLU A 225 2.06 -5.09 0.49
CA GLU A 225 0.79 -4.53 0.97
C GLU A 225 -0.31 -5.59 1.01
N PRO A 226 -0.79 -6.02 2.19
CA PRO A 226 -1.78 -7.10 2.29
C PRO A 226 -3.07 -6.85 1.50
N PHE A 227 -3.58 -5.62 1.47
CA PHE A 227 -4.86 -5.33 0.81
C PHE A 227 -4.87 -5.52 -0.71
N ILE A 228 -3.70 -5.57 -1.36
CA ILE A 228 -3.62 -5.87 -2.79
C ILE A 228 -3.49 -7.37 -3.08
N TYR A 229 -3.51 -8.22 -2.04
CA TYR A 229 -3.57 -9.67 -2.23
C TYR A 229 -4.96 -10.09 -2.74
N PRO A 230 -5.07 -10.98 -3.73
CA PRO A 230 -6.36 -11.43 -4.25
C PRO A 230 -7.28 -12.00 -3.17
N ASN A 231 -8.50 -11.50 -3.05
CA ASN A 231 -9.48 -11.93 -2.04
C ASN A 231 -8.99 -11.79 -0.59
N PHE A 232 -8.12 -10.82 -0.30
CA PHE A 232 -7.56 -10.60 1.04
C PHE A 232 -8.63 -10.50 2.14
N ILE A 233 -9.69 -9.72 1.91
CA ILE A 233 -10.77 -9.54 2.90
C ILE A 233 -11.42 -10.88 3.24
N GLU A 234 -11.64 -11.75 2.25
CA GLU A 234 -12.23 -13.07 2.48
C GLU A 234 -11.28 -13.99 3.26
N ILE A 235 -9.96 -13.93 3.00
CA ILE A 235 -8.95 -14.64 3.81
C ILE A 235 -9.05 -14.22 5.27
N VAL A 236 -9.03 -12.91 5.55
CA VAL A 236 -9.13 -12.37 6.91
C VAL A 236 -10.46 -12.76 7.56
N LYS A 237 -11.57 -12.70 6.81
CA LYS A 237 -12.90 -13.09 7.30
C LYS A 237 -12.97 -14.54 7.74
N GLN A 238 -12.34 -15.46 7.00
CA GLN A 238 -12.33 -16.87 7.37
C GLN A 238 -11.35 -17.14 8.52
N LEU A 239 -10.13 -16.61 8.45
CA LEU A 239 -9.10 -16.84 9.48
C LEU A 239 -9.46 -16.21 10.83
N SER A 240 -10.13 -15.06 10.85
CA SER A 240 -10.52 -14.39 12.10
C SER A 240 -11.56 -15.18 12.93
N LYS A 241 -12.23 -16.17 12.32
CA LYS A 241 -13.13 -17.10 13.04
C LYS A 241 -12.37 -18.10 13.92
N ILE A 242 -11.13 -18.44 13.55
CA ILE A 242 -10.29 -19.44 14.25
C ILE A 242 -9.14 -18.80 15.04
N HIS A 243 -8.58 -17.71 14.51
CA HIS A 243 -7.43 -17.00 15.06
C HIS A 243 -7.75 -15.54 15.34
N THR A 244 -6.93 -14.91 16.18
CA THR A 244 -6.93 -13.45 16.28
C THR A 244 -5.92 -12.88 15.30
N ILE A 245 -6.22 -11.74 14.70
CA ILE A 245 -5.41 -11.21 13.60
C ILE A 245 -5.00 -9.78 13.91
N LYS A 246 -3.78 -9.44 13.53
CA LYS A 246 -3.29 -8.09 13.37
C LYS A 246 -2.91 -7.88 11.90
N ILE A 247 -3.23 -6.73 11.32
CA ILE A 247 -2.88 -6.41 9.94
C ILE A 247 -2.02 -5.16 9.93
N THR A 248 -0.86 -5.24 9.29
CA THR A 248 0.01 -4.09 9.04
C THR A 248 -0.18 -3.64 7.59
N THR A 249 -0.68 -2.42 7.38
CA THR A 249 -1.10 -1.93 6.05
C THR A 249 -0.72 -0.47 5.81
N ASN A 250 -0.46 -0.12 4.55
CA ASN A 250 -0.30 1.25 4.07
C ASN A 250 -1.63 1.99 3.84
N MET A 251 -2.77 1.35 4.12
CA MET A 251 -4.13 1.90 4.01
C MET A 251 -4.62 2.22 2.58
N SER A 252 -4.01 1.62 1.57
CA SER A 252 -4.43 1.79 0.17
C SER A 252 -5.60 0.90 -0.28
N GLY A 253 -6.04 -0.05 0.55
CA GLY A 253 -7.12 -0.98 0.23
C GLY A 253 -8.54 -0.46 0.41
N ASP A 254 -9.51 -1.32 0.09
CA ASP A 254 -10.94 -1.08 0.31
C ASP A 254 -11.34 -1.27 1.78
N ILE A 255 -11.07 -0.23 2.57
CA ILE A 255 -11.42 -0.19 3.99
C ILE A 255 -12.94 -0.20 4.21
N ALA A 256 -13.73 0.32 3.26
CA ALA A 256 -15.18 0.40 3.39
C ALA A 256 -15.85 -0.97 3.34
N THR A 257 -15.36 -1.86 2.47
CA THR A 257 -15.78 -3.27 2.47
C THR A 257 -15.22 -3.99 3.69
N PHE A 258 -13.95 -3.76 4.04
CA PHE A 258 -13.31 -4.43 5.18
C PHE A 258 -14.10 -4.25 6.50
N VAL A 259 -14.53 -3.02 6.83
CA VAL A 259 -15.26 -2.77 8.08
C VAL A 259 -16.64 -3.40 8.14
N LYS A 260 -17.26 -3.75 7.00
CA LYS A 260 -18.57 -4.40 6.96
C LYS A 260 -18.46 -5.91 7.16
N GLU A 261 -17.36 -6.49 6.71
CA GLU A 261 -17.20 -7.95 6.61
C GLU A 261 -16.46 -8.56 7.80
N ILE A 262 -15.68 -7.76 8.54
CA ILE A 262 -14.73 -8.23 9.55
C ILE A 262 -15.17 -7.85 10.98
N ASP A 263 -15.06 -8.78 11.92
CA ASP A 263 -15.32 -8.54 13.34
C ASP A 263 -14.15 -7.76 14.00
N PRO A 264 -14.38 -6.54 14.48
CA PRO A 264 -13.34 -5.71 15.13
C PRO A 264 -12.80 -6.30 16.44
N ASN A 265 -13.50 -7.25 17.07
CA ASN A 265 -13.03 -7.91 18.29
C ASN A 265 -11.98 -9.00 18.01
N ARG A 266 -11.87 -9.41 16.74
CA ARG A 266 -10.99 -10.48 16.29
C ARG A 266 -9.80 -9.96 15.50
N VAL A 267 -9.89 -8.73 14.98
CA VAL A 267 -8.89 -8.15 14.09
C VAL A 267 -8.49 -6.74 14.52
N HIS A 268 -7.19 -6.49 14.61
CA HIS A 268 -6.61 -5.17 14.86
C HIS A 268 -5.80 -4.70 13.65
N LEU A 269 -5.61 -3.38 13.50
CA LEU A 269 -4.81 -2.82 12.40
C LEU A 269 -3.74 -1.86 12.90
N ASP A 270 -2.54 -2.01 12.34
CA ASP A 270 -1.45 -1.05 12.42
C ASP A 270 -1.35 -0.32 11.07
N LEU A 271 -1.59 1.00 11.11
CA LEU A 271 -1.68 1.83 9.92
C LEU A 271 -0.33 2.50 9.66
N ASN A 272 0.42 2.06 8.67
CA ASN A 272 1.69 2.69 8.32
C ASN A 272 1.46 3.88 7.39
N PHE A 273 1.69 5.09 7.91
CA PHE A 273 1.55 6.31 7.12
C PHE A 273 2.85 6.62 6.36
N HIS A 274 2.73 6.62 5.03
CA HIS A 274 3.81 6.92 4.10
C HIS A 274 3.53 8.25 3.38
N PRO A 275 4.02 9.41 3.88
CA PRO A 275 3.66 10.73 3.34
C PRO A 275 4.12 10.97 1.89
N LEU A 276 5.02 10.14 1.37
CA LEU A 276 5.45 10.18 -0.02
C LEU A 276 4.41 9.61 -1.00
N PHE A 277 3.46 8.79 -0.51
CA PHE A 277 2.52 8.03 -1.33
C PHE A 277 1.07 8.17 -0.88
N ALA A 278 0.85 8.53 0.38
CA ALA A 278 -0.48 8.64 0.97
C ALA A 278 -0.79 10.10 1.30
N ASP A 279 -2.00 10.52 0.94
CA ASP A 279 -2.59 11.76 1.41
C ASP A 279 -3.03 11.60 2.87
N VAL A 280 -2.70 12.58 3.70
CA VAL A 280 -2.96 12.52 5.14
C VAL A 280 -4.47 12.57 5.44
N ASP A 281 -5.24 13.35 4.67
CA ASP A 281 -6.67 13.50 4.90
C ASP A 281 -7.43 12.24 4.49
N ASP A 282 -7.02 11.57 3.40
CA ASP A 282 -7.55 10.26 3.02
C ASP A 282 -7.28 9.20 4.12
N LEU A 283 -6.05 9.15 4.63
CA LEU A 283 -5.70 8.21 5.69
C LEU A 283 -6.52 8.48 6.95
N ILE A 284 -6.67 9.74 7.37
CA ILE A 284 -7.51 10.13 8.52
C ILE A 284 -8.95 9.67 8.31
N LYS A 285 -9.54 9.90 7.12
CA LYS A 285 -10.91 9.46 6.82
C LYS A 285 -11.06 7.95 7.00
N LYS A 286 -10.12 7.16 6.49
CA LYS A 286 -10.13 5.70 6.61
C LYS A 286 -9.88 5.22 8.04
N ALA A 287 -8.96 5.85 8.76
CA ALA A 287 -8.70 5.55 10.17
C ALA A 287 -9.92 5.83 11.05
N ILE A 288 -10.63 6.95 10.82
CA ILE A 288 -11.88 7.27 11.50
C ILE A 288 -12.95 6.24 11.18
N LEU A 289 -13.05 5.78 9.93
CA LEU A 289 -13.99 4.73 9.53
C LEU A 289 -13.73 3.42 10.29
N LEU A 290 -12.48 2.97 10.37
CA LEU A 290 -12.07 1.81 11.18
C LEU A 290 -12.47 1.98 12.65
N LYS A 291 -12.14 3.12 13.26
CA LYS A 291 -12.46 3.40 14.66
C LYS A 291 -13.95 3.40 14.95
N LYS A 292 -14.76 4.00 14.06
CA LYS A 292 -16.23 4.01 14.18
C LYS A 292 -16.83 2.61 14.08
N ALA A 293 -16.19 1.72 13.32
CA ALA A 293 -16.56 0.31 13.24
C ALA A 293 -16.00 -0.53 14.41
N GLY A 294 -15.37 0.09 15.41
CA GLY A 294 -14.88 -0.58 16.62
C GLY A 294 -13.45 -1.15 16.53
N PHE A 295 -12.77 -0.99 15.39
CA PHE A 295 -11.40 -1.49 15.24
C PHE A 295 -10.41 -0.68 16.07
N LYS A 296 -9.45 -1.38 16.66
CA LYS A 296 -8.25 -0.76 17.20
C LYS A 296 -7.32 -0.44 16.03
N ALA A 297 -7.18 0.85 15.73
CA ALA A 297 -6.36 1.36 14.63
C ALA A 297 -5.50 2.54 15.12
N GLY A 298 -4.19 2.37 15.05
CA GLY A 298 -3.20 3.41 15.36
C GLY A 298 -2.31 3.66 14.14
N VAL A 299 -1.85 4.90 14.00
CA VAL A 299 -0.93 5.27 12.91
C VAL A 299 0.50 5.13 13.38
N CYS A 300 1.31 4.43 12.60
CA CYS A 300 2.76 4.36 12.73
C CYS A 300 3.40 5.22 11.64
N TYR A 301 4.34 6.07 12.05
CA TYR A 301 5.15 6.88 11.16
C TYR A 301 6.61 6.46 11.24
N LEU A 302 7.33 6.50 10.12
CA LEU A 302 8.75 6.12 10.10
C LEU A 302 9.64 7.36 10.26
N ALA A 303 10.60 7.28 11.17
CA ALA A 303 11.62 8.30 11.42
C ALA A 303 12.72 8.31 10.33
N TYR A 304 12.32 8.29 9.05
CA TYR A 304 13.22 8.35 7.91
C TYR A 304 13.84 9.77 7.78
N PRO A 305 15.16 9.93 7.56
CA PRO A 305 15.83 11.22 7.77
C PRO A 305 15.22 12.42 7.02
N PRO A 306 14.84 12.32 5.73
CA PRO A 306 14.17 13.40 5.00
C PRO A 306 12.85 13.89 5.61
N GLN A 307 12.17 13.05 6.38
CA GLN A 307 10.82 13.32 6.87
C GLN A 307 10.76 13.52 8.39
N MET A 308 11.91 13.56 9.07
CA MET A 308 12.03 13.80 10.52
C MET A 308 11.42 15.13 10.96
N LYS A 309 11.64 16.21 10.18
CA LYS A 309 11.11 17.55 10.49
C LYS A 309 9.58 17.61 10.52
N GLN A 310 8.91 16.63 9.92
CA GLN A 310 7.45 16.58 9.81
C GLN A 310 6.80 15.84 11.00
N ILE A 311 7.58 15.15 11.85
CA ILE A 311 7.06 14.34 12.97
C ILE A 311 6.13 15.15 13.87
N GLY A 312 6.56 16.34 14.31
CA GLY A 312 5.74 17.17 15.21
C GLY A 312 4.44 17.65 14.57
N GLY A 313 4.46 17.95 13.27
CA GLY A 313 3.27 18.35 12.51
C GLY A 313 2.28 17.21 12.37
N PHE A 314 2.74 16.04 11.91
CA PHE A 314 1.86 14.88 11.75
C PHE A 314 1.34 14.35 13.08
N LYS A 315 2.17 14.31 14.13
CA LYS A 315 1.72 13.96 15.48
C LYS A 315 0.49 14.80 15.87
N ARG A 316 0.60 16.11 15.73
CA ARG A 316 -0.50 17.04 16.05
C ARG A 316 -1.74 16.77 15.20
N ILE A 317 -1.57 16.63 13.89
CA ILE A 317 -2.67 16.35 12.95
C ILE A 317 -3.44 15.07 13.34
N PHE A 318 -2.72 13.99 13.66
CA PHE A 318 -3.36 12.72 14.04
C PHE A 318 -4.00 12.79 15.42
N GLU A 319 -3.33 13.38 16.42
CA GLU A 319 -3.87 13.52 17.77
C GLU A 319 -5.09 14.44 17.82
N ASP A 320 -5.08 15.56 17.09
CA ASP A 320 -6.22 16.48 16.96
C ASP A 320 -7.41 15.77 16.25
N SER A 321 -7.12 14.76 15.42
CA SER A 321 -8.12 13.87 14.80
C SER A 321 -8.53 12.69 15.69
N GLY A 322 -8.02 12.62 16.92
CA GLY A 322 -8.26 11.56 17.89
C GLY A 322 -7.62 10.22 17.51
N ILE A 323 -6.61 10.20 16.63
CA ILE A 323 -5.92 8.99 16.17
C ILE A 323 -4.59 8.86 16.91
N ASN A 324 -4.32 7.67 17.46
CA ASN A 324 -3.06 7.39 18.15
C ASN A 324 -1.90 7.45 17.16
N PHE A 325 -0.84 8.18 17.52
CA PHE A 325 0.37 8.33 16.72
C PHE A 325 1.55 7.63 17.39
N ALA A 326 2.13 6.66 16.68
CA ALA A 326 3.34 5.95 17.04
C ALA A 326 4.44 6.25 16.03
N LEU A 327 5.69 6.08 16.47
CA LEU A 327 6.87 6.25 15.63
C LEU A 327 7.68 4.96 15.59
N ALA A 328 8.29 4.67 14.46
CA ALA A 328 9.31 3.64 14.29
C ALA A 328 10.64 4.27 13.88
N ALA A 329 11.75 3.78 14.44
CA ALA A 329 13.08 4.19 14.01
C ALA A 329 13.37 3.67 12.59
N PHE A 330 14.05 4.46 11.78
CA PHE A 330 14.53 4.02 10.47
C PHE A 330 15.79 3.17 10.63
N TRP A 331 15.81 2.06 9.90
CA TRP A 331 16.93 1.16 9.76
C TRP A 331 17.25 1.02 8.28
N GLY A 332 18.49 1.30 7.92
CA GLY A 332 18.93 1.27 6.52
C GLY A 332 19.94 2.36 6.22
N GLU A 333 20.25 2.51 4.93
CA GLU A 333 21.15 3.55 4.45
C GLU A 333 20.38 4.76 3.91
N TYR A 334 20.87 5.95 4.23
CA TYR A 334 20.41 7.18 3.62
C TYR A 334 21.57 8.17 3.49
N ALA A 335 21.80 8.67 2.27
CA ALA A 335 22.86 9.64 1.96
C ALA A 335 24.25 9.22 2.48
N GLY A 336 24.60 7.94 2.31
CA GLY A 336 25.90 7.37 2.72
C GLY A 336 26.06 7.19 4.24
N LYS A 337 24.98 7.33 5.01
CA LYS A 337 24.94 7.09 6.46
C LYS A 337 24.08 5.88 6.77
N ARG A 338 24.54 5.07 7.71
CA ARG A 338 23.83 3.88 8.20
C ARG A 338 23.04 4.20 9.47
N TYR A 339 21.76 3.90 9.47
CA TYR A 339 20.84 4.10 10.58
C TYR A 339 20.48 2.76 11.20
N PRO A 340 20.31 2.71 12.54
CA PRO A 340 20.10 3.84 13.44
C PRO A 340 21.40 4.50 13.95
N GLU A 341 22.58 3.95 13.67
CA GLU A 341 23.85 4.38 14.28
C GLU A 341 24.22 5.84 13.98
N SER A 342 23.71 6.38 12.87
CA SER A 342 23.98 7.75 12.43
C SER A 342 22.98 8.79 12.93
N TYR A 343 21.99 8.43 13.75
CA TYR A 343 21.11 9.42 14.36
C TYR A 343 21.91 10.35 15.28
N THR A 344 21.68 11.65 15.16
CA THR A 344 22.20 12.65 16.09
C THR A 344 21.49 12.56 17.44
N GLN A 345 22.12 13.07 18.50
CA GLN A 345 21.48 13.11 19.82
C GLN A 345 20.12 13.85 19.80
N GLN A 346 20.01 14.93 19.02
CA GLN A 346 18.76 15.67 18.85
C GLN A 346 17.67 14.82 18.17
N GLU A 347 18.01 14.02 17.17
CA GLU A 347 17.07 13.11 16.51
C GLU A 347 16.66 11.96 17.43
N ILE A 348 17.59 11.40 18.19
CA ILE A 348 17.30 10.40 19.22
C ILE A 348 16.33 10.97 20.26
N ASP A 349 16.59 12.18 20.76
CA ASP A 349 15.72 12.83 21.75
C ASP A 349 14.34 13.15 21.18
N LEU A 350 14.22 13.39 19.86
CA LEU A 350 12.94 13.53 19.16
C LEU A 350 12.19 12.18 19.03
N ILE A 351 12.90 11.07 18.76
CA ILE A 351 12.28 9.75 18.56
C ILE A 351 11.90 9.08 19.89
N ARG A 352 12.74 9.21 20.92
CA ARG A 352 12.65 8.48 22.19
C ARG A 352 11.25 8.52 22.85
N PRO A 353 10.54 9.66 22.91
CA PRO A 353 9.22 9.73 23.56
C PRO A 353 8.16 8.81 22.94
N PHE A 354 8.34 8.41 21.67
CA PHE A 354 7.37 7.59 20.94
C PHE A 354 7.65 6.09 21.03
N LEU A 355 8.84 5.70 21.51
CA LEU A 355 9.21 4.28 21.55
C LEU A 355 8.60 3.56 22.75
N GLY A 356 8.25 4.29 23.82
CA GLY A 356 7.44 3.81 24.96
C GLY A 356 8.05 2.70 25.83
N ASP A 357 9.05 1.99 25.31
CA ASP A 357 9.64 0.79 25.87
C ASP A 357 11.17 0.91 25.86
N ILE A 358 11.79 0.62 27.00
CA ILE A 358 13.24 0.67 27.19
C ILE A 358 13.95 -0.33 26.26
N ASP A 359 13.35 -1.49 26.03
CA ASP A 359 13.93 -2.52 25.18
C ASP A 359 13.88 -2.07 23.72
N ARG A 360 12.83 -1.36 23.32
CA ARG A 360 12.77 -0.73 22.00
C ARG A 360 13.89 0.29 21.82
N ILE A 361 14.21 1.09 22.82
CA ILE A 361 15.36 2.01 22.76
C ILE A 361 16.67 1.22 22.64
N THR A 362 16.84 0.17 23.44
CA THR A 362 18.04 -0.67 23.48
C THR A 362 18.30 -1.36 22.14
N TYR A 363 17.31 -2.04 21.59
CA TYR A 363 17.48 -2.81 20.36
C TYR A 363 17.28 -1.98 19.10
N HIS A 364 16.30 -1.07 19.06
CA HIS A 364 15.96 -0.32 17.82
C HIS A 364 16.73 0.97 17.64
N LEU A 365 17.14 1.65 18.72
CA LEU A 365 17.91 2.89 18.61
C LEU A 365 19.40 2.71 18.87
N LYS A 366 19.76 1.87 19.85
CA LYS A 366 21.18 1.64 20.19
C LYS A 366 21.82 0.48 19.44
N SER A 367 21.04 -0.30 18.67
CA SER A 367 21.55 -1.44 17.89
C SER A 367 22.25 -2.48 18.79
N GLU A 368 21.78 -2.67 20.03
CA GLU A 368 22.38 -3.65 20.93
C GLU A 368 22.17 -5.07 20.38
N SER A 369 23.23 -5.89 20.43
CA SER A 369 23.15 -7.26 19.93
C SER A 369 22.29 -8.15 20.84
N PRO A 370 21.30 -8.89 20.29
CA PRO A 370 20.56 -9.89 21.04
C PRO A 370 21.31 -11.23 21.13
N LYS A 371 22.45 -11.38 20.44
CA LYS A 371 23.12 -12.68 20.25
C LYS A 371 23.43 -13.36 21.57
N GLY A 372 23.09 -14.64 21.66
CA GLY A 372 23.25 -15.46 22.86
C GLY A 372 22.14 -15.32 23.91
N LYS A 373 21.29 -14.28 23.87
CA LYS A 373 20.11 -14.18 24.75
C LYS A 373 19.08 -15.25 24.36
N LEU A 374 18.38 -15.83 25.34
CA LEU A 374 17.30 -16.78 25.04
C LEU A 374 16.16 -16.05 24.33
N CYS A 375 15.57 -16.72 23.33
CA CYS A 375 14.54 -16.13 22.50
C CYS A 375 13.42 -17.11 22.21
N ASN A 376 12.18 -16.64 22.33
CA ASN A 376 10.98 -17.39 21.96
C ASN A 376 10.80 -17.55 20.44
N ALA A 377 11.63 -16.91 19.61
CA ALA A 377 11.66 -17.08 18.16
C ALA A 377 12.04 -18.53 17.78
N GLY A 378 11.14 -19.19 17.06
CA GLY A 378 11.10 -20.63 16.78
C GLY A 378 10.28 -21.45 17.77
N TYR A 379 9.95 -20.95 18.96
CA TYR A 379 9.20 -21.67 20.02
C TYR A 379 7.76 -21.17 20.19
N LYS A 380 7.58 -19.87 20.48
CA LYS A 380 6.26 -19.21 20.61
C LYS A 380 6.03 -18.13 19.56
N TYR A 381 7.01 -17.88 18.72
CA TYR A 381 6.99 -16.91 17.64
C TYR A 381 7.66 -17.50 16.40
N ALA A 382 7.11 -17.29 15.21
CA ALA A 382 7.80 -17.57 13.95
C ALA A 382 7.24 -16.69 12.82
N ILE A 383 7.96 -16.60 11.70
CA ILE A 383 7.47 -15.95 10.49
C ILE A 383 7.16 -17.00 9.43
N VAL A 384 5.98 -16.92 8.82
CA VAL A 384 5.63 -17.59 7.58
C VAL A 384 5.91 -16.63 6.43
N GLN A 385 6.81 -17.00 5.52
CA GLN A 385 7.16 -16.22 4.34
C GLN A 385 6.15 -16.43 3.20
N ALA A 386 6.20 -15.59 2.16
CA ALA A 386 5.23 -15.62 1.05
C ALA A 386 5.27 -16.91 0.21
N ASP A 387 6.36 -17.66 0.27
CA ASP A 387 6.54 -18.98 -0.34
C ASP A 387 6.16 -20.13 0.60
N GLY A 388 5.63 -19.82 1.78
CA GLY A 388 5.24 -20.77 2.81
C GLY A 388 6.40 -21.36 3.61
N ASN A 389 7.65 -20.92 3.40
CA ASN A 389 8.76 -21.26 4.29
C ASN A 389 8.57 -20.60 5.66
N ILE A 390 9.07 -21.24 6.71
CA ILE A 390 8.97 -20.73 8.08
C ILE A 390 10.37 -20.49 8.63
N VAL A 391 10.57 -19.32 9.24
CA VAL A 391 11.82 -18.91 9.88
C VAL A 391 11.58 -18.47 11.32
N ARG A 392 12.64 -18.42 12.13
CA ARG A 392 12.56 -17.98 13.53
C ARG A 392 12.12 -16.51 13.63
N CYS A 393 12.73 -15.64 12.83
CA CYS A 393 12.50 -14.18 12.84
C CYS A 393 13.01 -13.55 11.53
N GLY A 394 12.73 -12.25 11.35
CA GLY A 394 13.09 -11.51 10.13
C GLY A 394 14.60 -11.35 9.90
N GLN A 395 15.42 -11.41 10.96
CA GLN A 395 16.88 -11.27 10.84
C GLN A 395 17.58 -12.59 10.48
N LEU A 396 16.85 -13.70 10.56
CA LEU A 396 17.30 -15.03 10.18
C LEU A 396 16.45 -15.56 9.01
N ALA A 397 16.14 -14.68 8.06
CA ALA A 397 15.18 -14.92 6.97
C ALA A 397 15.58 -16.07 6.02
N ASP A 398 16.84 -16.50 6.03
CA ASP A 398 17.35 -17.62 5.24
C ASP A 398 17.49 -18.92 6.05
N ASN A 399 17.25 -18.87 7.38
CA ASN A 399 17.38 -20.03 8.27
C ASN A 399 16.01 -20.68 8.47
N PHE A 400 15.63 -21.53 7.51
CA PHE A 400 14.34 -22.21 7.53
C PHE A 400 14.25 -23.25 8.65
N ILE A 401 13.14 -23.20 9.39
CA ILE A 401 12.78 -24.15 10.43
C ILE A 401 11.63 -25.07 10.00
N GLY A 402 11.08 -24.86 8.81
CA GLY A 402 10.03 -25.70 8.23
C GLY A 402 9.24 -24.97 7.16
N SER A 403 8.05 -25.50 6.85
CA SER A 403 7.11 -24.88 5.90
C SER A 403 5.68 -25.11 6.33
N ILE A 404 4.82 -24.08 6.16
CA ILE A 404 3.39 -24.15 6.44
C ILE A 404 2.66 -25.08 5.46
N PHE A 405 3.32 -25.58 4.41
CA PHE A 405 2.75 -26.57 3.50
C PHE A 405 3.02 -28.01 3.93
N LYS A 406 3.95 -28.23 4.87
CA LYS A 406 4.31 -29.57 5.36
C LYS A 406 3.47 -29.97 6.57
N GLU A 407 2.95 -31.20 6.56
CA GLU A 407 2.03 -31.69 7.61
C GLU A 407 2.72 -31.94 8.95
N ASP A 408 4.00 -32.29 8.89
CA ASP A 408 4.87 -32.60 10.03
C ASP A 408 5.49 -31.34 10.68
N PHE A 409 5.29 -30.14 10.12
CA PHE A 409 5.81 -28.91 10.72
C PHE A 409 5.39 -28.76 12.19
N GLN A 410 6.36 -28.37 13.02
CA GLN A 410 6.20 -28.00 14.42
C GLN A 410 7.19 -26.90 14.81
N LEU A 411 6.76 -26.02 15.72
CA LEU A 411 7.65 -25.12 16.46
C LEU A 411 8.59 -25.93 17.38
N PHE A 412 9.70 -25.31 17.79
CA PHE A 412 10.61 -25.87 18.78
C PHE A 412 9.90 -26.16 20.09
N ASN A 413 10.50 -27.01 20.92
CA ASN A 413 9.92 -27.35 22.23
C ASN A 413 10.33 -26.36 23.34
N GLU A 414 11.38 -25.57 23.11
CA GLU A 414 11.94 -24.63 24.08
C GLU A 414 12.57 -23.40 23.40
N PRO A 415 12.73 -22.27 24.12
CA PRO A 415 13.47 -21.12 23.62
C PRO A 415 14.92 -21.49 23.32
N LEU A 416 15.46 -20.99 22.20
CA LEU A 416 16.86 -21.18 21.82
C LEU A 416 17.63 -19.85 21.86
N PRO A 417 18.95 -19.88 22.08
CA PRO A 417 19.79 -18.68 21.97
C PRO A 417 19.59 -17.97 20.63
N CYS A 418 19.61 -16.63 20.67
CA CYS A 418 19.52 -15.79 19.49
C CYS A 418 20.83 -15.84 18.70
N GLU A 419 20.72 -15.98 17.38
CA GLU A 419 21.86 -16.01 16.45
C GLU A 419 22.04 -14.68 15.71
N ALA A 420 21.03 -13.81 15.75
CA ALA A 420 21.05 -12.53 15.04
C ALA A 420 21.99 -11.53 15.72
N GLU A 421 22.72 -10.76 14.90
CA GLU A 421 23.62 -9.71 15.40
C GLU A 421 22.88 -8.45 15.85
N VAL A 422 21.68 -8.21 15.31
CA VAL A 422 20.83 -7.05 15.61
C VAL A 422 19.37 -7.48 15.68
N CYS A 423 18.51 -6.71 16.36
CA CYS A 423 17.05 -6.94 16.42
C CYS A 423 16.27 -5.64 16.13
N PRO A 424 16.24 -5.19 14.86
CA PRO A 424 15.68 -3.90 14.47
C PRO A 424 14.15 -3.81 14.45
N CYS A 425 13.47 -4.97 14.48
CA CYS A 425 12.02 -5.08 14.42
C CYS A 425 11.42 -5.33 15.80
N ASN A 426 10.10 -5.19 15.97
CA ASN A 426 9.42 -5.44 17.25
C ASN A 426 9.54 -6.89 17.77
N GLU A 427 10.34 -7.73 17.13
CA GLU A 427 10.60 -9.12 17.50
C GLU A 427 11.45 -9.26 18.77
N TYR A 428 12.15 -8.20 19.20
CA TYR A 428 12.90 -8.18 20.46
C TYR A 428 12.02 -8.53 21.67
N VAL A 429 10.70 -8.31 21.56
CA VAL A 429 9.71 -8.65 22.59
C VAL A 429 9.62 -10.16 22.87
N ASN A 430 10.30 -10.98 22.06
CA ASN A 430 10.43 -12.42 22.23
C ASN A 430 11.69 -12.84 23.01
N LEU A 431 12.62 -11.92 23.27
CA LEU A 431 13.80 -12.16 24.11
C LEU A 431 13.38 -12.39 25.57
N ILE A 432 14.13 -13.23 26.28
CA ILE A 432 13.87 -13.66 27.66
C ILE A 432 15.00 -13.21 28.57
#